data_AF-A0A0A7LA20-F1
#
_entry.id   AF-A0A0A7LA20-F1
#
_cell.length_a   1.000
_cell.length_b   1.000
_cell.length_c   1.000
_cell.angle_alpha   90.00
_cell.angle_beta   90.00
_cell.angle_gamma   90.00
#
_symmetry.space_group_name_H-M   'P 1'
#
loop_
_entity.id
_entity.type
_entity.pdbx_description
1 polymer ?
#
loop_
_entity_poly.entity_id
_entity_poly.type
_entity_poly.pdbx_seq_one_letter_code
_entity_poly.pdbx_strand_id
1 'polypeptide(L)'
;MNNRTLSASLLGAFIIALAVGLIIFAVTDYGISIVLWVTLLIFGIALFAFSFMYPKVESKFGPSEFAYKLVVGIIVAMVGLMGMLFTLTDIDPIILIAIFLIVLAVVIIAVALMNGKKGGK
;
A
#
# COMPACT_ATOMS: atom_id res chain seq x y z
N MET A 1 -14.56 14.86 -5.16
CA MET A 1 -14.93 14.45 -3.78
C MET A 1 -14.15 15.33 -2.81
N ASN A 2 -14.73 15.78 -1.69
CA ASN A 2 -14.00 16.62 -0.73
C ASN A 2 -12.95 15.77 0.02
N ASN A 3 -11.77 16.33 0.34
CA ASN A 3 -10.70 15.64 1.07
C ASN A 3 -11.18 15.03 2.40
N ARG A 4 -12.16 15.65 3.05
CA ARG A 4 -12.79 15.11 4.27
C ARG A 4 -13.49 13.77 4.05
N THR A 5 -14.19 13.62 2.93
CA THR A 5 -14.89 12.38 2.57
C THR A 5 -13.91 11.27 2.21
N LEU A 6 -12.80 11.60 1.53
CA LEU A 6 -11.72 10.66 1.22
C LEU A 6 -11.02 10.13 2.48
N SER A 7 -10.69 11.01 3.42
CA SER A 7 -10.07 10.61 4.69
C SER A 7 -11.01 9.73 5.54
N ALA A 8 -12.30 10.05 5.60
CA ALA A 8 -13.29 9.22 6.28
C ALA A 8 -13.42 7.83 5.63
N SER A 9 -13.38 7.78 4.29
CA SER A 9 -13.42 6.50 3.54
C SER A 9 -12.18 5.65 3.81
N LEU A 10 -11.00 6.26 3.89
CA LEU A 10 -9.76 5.56 4.26
C LEU A 10 -9.81 5.02 5.69
N LEU A 11 -10.36 5.78 6.64
CA LEU A 11 -10.56 5.28 8.01
C LEU A 11 -11.52 4.08 8.03
N GLY A 12 -12.63 4.15 7.28
CA GLY A 12 -13.55 3.03 7.11
C GLY A 12 -12.86 1.80 6.51
N ALA A 13 -12.03 2.00 5.47
CA ALA A 13 -11.25 0.93 4.86
C ALA A 13 -10.25 0.30 5.85
N PHE A 14 -9.62 1.10 6.71
CA PHE A 14 -8.73 0.59 7.77
C PHE A 14 -9.48 -0.28 8.78
N ILE A 15 -10.67 0.15 9.23
CA ILE A 15 -11.49 -0.62 10.17
C ILE A 15 -11.92 -1.95 9.53
N ILE A 16 -12.31 -1.93 8.25
CA ILE A 16 -12.64 -3.16 7.51
C ILE A 16 -11.40 -4.07 7.42
N ALA A 17 -10.24 -3.53 7.06
CA ALA A 17 -8.99 -4.29 6.98
C ALA A 17 -8.64 -4.98 8.31
N LEU A 18 -8.79 -4.27 9.42
CA LEU A 18 -8.57 -4.80 10.77
C LEU A 18 -9.61 -5.86 11.15
N ALA A 19 -10.87 -5.65 10.83
CA ALA A 19 -11.93 -6.64 11.05
C ALA A 19 -11.66 -7.93 10.28
N VAL A 20 -11.23 -7.83 9.01
CA VAL A 20 -10.85 -9.00 8.20
C VAL A 20 -9.63 -9.72 8.81
N GLY A 21 -8.62 -8.98 9.27
CA GLY A 21 -7.46 -9.55 9.97
C GLY A 21 -7.85 -10.33 11.22
N LEU A 22 -8.76 -9.78 12.04
CA LEU A 22 -9.29 -10.44 13.23
C LEU A 22 -10.13 -11.68 12.90
N ILE A 23 -10.94 -11.63 11.83
CA ILE A 23 -11.72 -12.80 11.37
C ILE A 23 -10.76 -13.92 10.97
N ILE A 24 -9.72 -13.62 10.19
CA ILE A 24 -8.72 -14.63 9.78
C ILE A 24 -8.02 -15.21 11.00
N PHE A 25 -7.58 -14.38 11.94
CA PHE A 25 -6.99 -14.84 13.20
C PHE A 25 -7.96 -15.73 14.01
N ALA A 26 -9.25 -15.44 14.03
CA ALA A 26 -10.22 -16.24 14.77
C ALA A 26 -10.51 -17.61 14.13
N VAL A 27 -10.28 -17.77 12.83
CA VAL A 27 -10.57 -19.03 12.09
C VAL A 27 -9.31 -19.80 11.70
N THR A 28 -8.11 -19.28 12.02
CA THR A 28 -6.83 -19.92 11.71
C THR A 28 -5.97 -20.04 12.96
N ASP A 29 -5.10 -21.04 13.02
CA ASP A 29 -4.17 -21.23 14.14
C ASP A 29 -2.88 -20.38 14.03
N TYR A 30 -2.91 -19.32 13.21
CA TYR A 30 -1.76 -18.44 13.03
C TYR A 30 -1.59 -17.47 14.20
N GLY A 31 -0.35 -17.06 14.44
CA GLY A 31 -0.05 -16.05 15.47
C GLY A 31 -0.69 -14.69 15.17
N ILE A 32 -0.77 -13.83 16.21
CA ILE A 32 -1.38 -12.50 16.13
C ILE A 32 -0.76 -11.58 15.05
N SER A 33 0.45 -11.89 14.59
CA SER A 33 1.11 -11.20 13.48
C SER A 33 0.28 -11.25 12.18
N ILE A 34 -0.55 -12.28 11.98
CA ILE A 34 -1.42 -12.38 10.79
C ILE A 34 -2.41 -11.21 10.70
N VAL A 35 -2.89 -10.72 11.85
CA VAL A 35 -3.80 -9.56 11.90
C VAL A 35 -3.10 -8.33 11.32
N LEU A 36 -1.84 -8.11 11.70
CA LEU A 36 -1.04 -6.99 11.20
C LEU A 36 -0.81 -7.12 9.68
N TRP A 37 -0.38 -8.29 9.20
CA TRP A 37 -0.07 -8.49 7.79
C TRP A 37 -1.28 -8.34 6.88
N VAL A 38 -2.42 -8.93 7.26
CA VAL A 38 -3.69 -8.78 6.55
C VAL A 38 -4.15 -7.33 6.56
N THR A 39 -4.07 -6.65 7.70
CA THR A 39 -4.48 -5.24 7.82
C THR A 39 -3.63 -4.37 6.91
N LEU A 40 -2.31 -4.52 6.93
CA LEU A 40 -1.40 -3.77 6.06
C LEU A 40 -1.66 -4.07 4.59
N LEU A 41 -1.90 -5.33 4.21
CA LEU A 41 -2.19 -5.68 2.83
C LEU A 41 -3.45 -4.97 2.33
N ILE A 42 -4.58 -5.15 3.02
CA ILE A 42 -5.88 -4.63 2.60
C ILE A 42 -5.87 -3.09 2.65
N PHE A 43 -5.30 -2.50 3.70
CA PHE A 43 -5.23 -1.05 3.83
C PHE A 43 -4.28 -0.43 2.80
N GLY A 44 -3.16 -1.08 2.47
CA GLY A 44 -2.26 -0.66 1.40
C GLY A 44 -2.95 -0.67 0.04
N ILE A 45 -3.70 -1.73 -0.26
CA ILE A 45 -4.54 -1.83 -1.48
C ILE A 45 -5.57 -0.71 -1.51
N ALA A 46 -6.24 -0.43 -0.38
CA ALA A 46 -7.18 0.69 -0.29
C ALA A 46 -6.49 2.03 -0.56
N LEU A 47 -5.34 2.31 0.07
CA LEU A 47 -4.57 3.54 -0.18
C LEU A 47 -4.20 3.69 -1.66
N PHE A 48 -3.76 2.61 -2.30
CA PHE A 48 -3.48 2.58 -3.73
C PHE A 48 -4.74 2.86 -4.55
N ALA A 49 -5.86 2.19 -4.28
CA ALA A 49 -7.11 2.37 -5.02
C ALA A 49 -7.69 3.79 -4.85
N PHE A 50 -7.68 4.32 -3.63
CA PHE A 50 -8.14 5.67 -3.35
C PHE A 50 -7.18 6.74 -3.88
N SER A 51 -5.91 6.42 -4.17
CA SER A 51 -4.95 7.38 -4.72
C SER A 51 -5.48 8.04 -5.99
N PHE A 52 -6.17 7.29 -6.87
CA PHE A 52 -6.75 7.77 -8.12
C PHE A 52 -7.84 8.83 -7.96
N MET A 53 -8.40 8.98 -6.76
CA MET A 53 -9.40 10.00 -6.44
C MET A 53 -8.79 11.33 -5.99
N TYR A 54 -7.47 11.37 -5.73
CA TYR A 54 -6.76 12.59 -5.33
C TYR A 54 -6.31 13.41 -6.55
N PRO A 55 -6.19 14.74 -6.41
CA PRO A 55 -5.70 15.60 -7.46
C PRO A 55 -4.26 15.24 -7.88
N LYS A 56 -4.02 15.18 -9.19
CA LYS A 56 -2.69 14.99 -9.80
C LYS A 56 -1.90 16.30 -9.93
N VAL A 57 -2.37 17.38 -9.30
CA VAL A 57 -1.74 18.70 -9.41
C VAL A 57 -0.43 18.67 -8.64
N GLU A 58 0.63 19.21 -9.24
CA GLU A 58 1.92 19.32 -8.57
C GLU A 58 1.80 20.30 -7.42
N SER A 59 2.17 19.84 -6.23
CA SER A 59 2.42 20.73 -5.09
C SER A 59 3.62 21.60 -5.46
N LYS A 60 3.59 22.90 -5.13
CA LYS A 60 4.74 23.81 -5.33
C LYS A 60 6.02 23.35 -4.61
N PHE A 61 5.92 22.35 -3.73
CA PHE A 61 7.02 21.66 -3.07
C PHE A 61 6.70 20.15 -2.95
N GLY A 62 7.18 19.33 -3.89
CA GLY A 62 7.19 17.86 -3.77
C GLY A 62 6.13 17.09 -4.58
N PRO A 63 6.06 15.76 -4.42
CA PRO A 63 5.16 14.89 -5.16
C PRO A 63 3.69 15.29 -4.97
N SER A 64 2.87 15.13 -6.01
CA SER A 64 1.41 15.28 -5.89
C SER A 64 0.82 14.35 -4.82
N GLU A 65 -0.29 14.75 -4.18
CA GLU A 65 -0.99 13.88 -3.21
C GLU A 65 -1.36 12.52 -3.81
N PHE A 66 -1.75 12.52 -5.09
CA PHE A 66 -1.93 11.30 -5.89
C PHE A 66 -0.69 10.40 -5.87
N ALA A 67 0.48 10.94 -6.24
CA ALA A 67 1.71 10.16 -6.35
C ALA A 67 2.17 9.64 -4.98
N TYR A 68 2.06 10.47 -3.94
CA TYR A 68 2.38 10.07 -2.58
C TYR A 68 1.50 8.91 -2.10
N LYS A 69 0.17 9.04 -2.23
CA LYS A 69 -0.79 8.00 -1.81
C LYS A 69 -0.61 6.70 -2.61
N LEU A 70 -0.31 6.82 -3.89
CA LEU A 70 -0.04 5.67 -4.76
C LEU A 70 1.19 4.89 -4.30
N VAL A 71 2.31 5.57 -4.09
CA VAL A 71 3.58 4.93 -3.65
C VAL A 71 3.43 4.34 -2.26
N VAL A 72 2.88 5.10 -1.31
CA VAL A 72 2.67 4.62 0.05
C VAL A 72 1.73 3.42 0.07
N GLY A 73 0.65 3.45 -0.71
CA GLY A 73 -0.28 2.32 -0.81
C GLY A 73 0.40 1.05 -1.31
N ILE A 74 1.22 1.14 -2.36
CA ILE A 74 1.96 -0.01 -2.89
C ILE A 74 2.96 -0.54 -1.86
N ILE A 75 3.73 0.33 -1.20
CA ILE A 75 4.71 -0.08 -0.20
C ILE A 75 4.03 -0.77 0.98
N VAL A 76 2.95 -0.18 1.51
CA VAL A 76 2.19 -0.76 2.64
C VAL A 76 1.59 -2.11 2.26
N ALA A 77 1.02 -2.23 1.06
CA ALA A 77 0.48 -3.49 0.55
C ALA A 77 1.59 -4.56 0.42
N MET A 78 2.75 -4.17 -0.11
CA MET A 78 3.91 -5.06 -0.24
C MET A 78 4.44 -5.54 1.09
N VAL A 79 4.52 -4.67 2.10
CA VAL A 79 4.92 -5.06 3.46
C VAL A 79 3.93 -6.08 4.04
N GLY A 80 2.62 -5.85 3.88
CA GLY A 80 1.60 -6.81 4.28
C GLY A 80 1.73 -8.16 3.57
N LEU A 81 1.95 -8.13 2.25
CA LEU A 81 2.14 -9.33 1.43
C LEU A 81 3.39 -10.11 1.85
N MET A 82 4.52 -9.44 2.02
CA MET A 82 5.77 -10.08 2.44
C MET A 82 5.67 -10.66 3.85
N GLY A 83 5.04 -9.94 4.78
CA GLY A 83 4.80 -10.46 6.13
C GLY A 83 3.95 -11.72 6.10
N MET A 84 2.93 -11.76 5.23
CA MET A 84 2.14 -12.96 4.98
C MET A 84 2.98 -14.08 4.37
N LEU A 85 3.74 -13.84 3.31
CA LEU A 85 4.60 -14.87 2.71
C LEU A 85 5.61 -15.40 3.72
N PHE A 86 6.26 -14.53 4.48
CA PHE A 86 7.19 -14.94 5.53
C PHE A 86 6.54 -15.79 6.62
N THR A 87 5.27 -15.54 6.95
CA THR A 87 4.57 -16.28 8.02
C THR A 87 3.95 -17.59 7.52
N LEU A 88 3.50 -17.62 6.26
CA LEU A 88 2.73 -18.72 5.69
C LEU A 88 3.58 -19.68 4.84
N THR A 89 4.82 -19.29 4.52
CA THR A 89 5.70 -20.07 3.64
C THR A 89 7.14 -20.07 4.18
N ASP A 90 7.88 -21.14 3.92
CA ASP A 90 9.30 -21.25 4.27
C ASP A 90 10.22 -20.58 3.25
N ILE A 91 9.78 -19.44 2.68
CA ILE A 91 10.60 -18.69 1.73
C ILE A 91 11.77 -18.02 2.46
N ASP A 92 12.97 -18.16 1.88
CA ASP A 92 14.17 -17.49 2.39
C ASP A 92 13.96 -15.96 2.46
N PRO A 93 14.23 -15.31 3.62
CA PRO A 93 14.12 -13.87 3.77
C PRO A 93 14.85 -13.06 2.70
N ILE A 94 15.97 -13.56 2.19
CA ILE A 94 16.75 -12.90 1.12
C ILE A 94 15.93 -12.82 -0.16
N ILE A 95 15.15 -13.85 -0.49
CA ILE A 95 14.28 -13.86 -1.67
C ILE A 95 13.18 -12.80 -1.51
N LEU A 96 12.57 -12.71 -0.32
CA LEU A 96 11.54 -11.69 -0.04
C LEU A 96 12.10 -10.27 -0.16
N ILE A 97 13.30 -10.02 0.36
CA ILE A 97 13.98 -8.72 0.23
C ILE A 97 14.28 -8.40 -1.25
N ALA A 98 14.76 -9.38 -2.02
CA ALA A 98 15.01 -9.20 -3.44
C ALA A 98 13.73 -8.82 -4.21
N ILE A 99 12.62 -9.51 -3.95
CA ILE A 99 11.30 -9.18 -4.53
C ILE A 99 10.89 -7.76 -4.14
N PHE A 100 11.06 -7.37 -2.87
CA PHE A 100 10.73 -6.03 -2.40
C PHE A 100 11.50 -4.94 -3.15
N LEU A 101 12.82 -5.11 -3.31
CA LEU A 101 13.68 -4.15 -3.98
C LEU A 101 13.32 -4.02 -5.46
N ILE A 102 12.98 -5.12 -6.13
CA ILE A 102 12.51 -5.10 -7.53
C ILE A 102 11.22 -4.30 -7.65
N VAL A 103 10.21 -4.59 -6.81
CA VAL A 103 8.93 -3.86 -6.85
C VAL A 103 9.13 -2.38 -6.52
N LEU A 104 9.95 -2.07 -5.51
CA LEU A 104 10.27 -0.69 -5.13
C LEU A 104 10.92 0.07 -6.30
N ALA A 105 11.88 -0.55 -6.99
CA ALA A 105 12.52 0.04 -8.16
C ALA A 105 11.50 0.31 -9.29
N VAL A 106 10.62 -0.65 -9.59
CA VAL A 106 9.56 -0.48 -10.60
C VAL A 106 8.62 0.68 -10.24
N VAL A 107 8.23 0.81 -8.97
CA VAL A 107 7.37 1.90 -8.49
C VAL A 107 8.06 3.26 -8.62
N ILE A 108 9.32 3.36 -8.22
CA ILE A 108 10.11 4.59 -8.33
C ILE A 108 10.23 5.00 -9.81
N ILE A 109 10.56 4.07 -10.70
CA ILE A 109 10.65 4.32 -12.14
C ILE A 109 9.29 4.77 -12.69
N ALA A 110 8.20 4.07 -12.36
CA ALA A 110 6.86 4.43 -12.83
C ALA A 110 6.48 5.86 -12.43
N VAL A 111 6.73 6.24 -11.17
CA VAL A 111 6.45 7.60 -10.67
C VAL A 111 7.32 8.63 -11.35
N ALA A 112 8.61 8.35 -11.54
CA ALA A 112 9.53 9.23 -12.26
C ALA A 112 9.04 9.49 -13.70
N LEU A 113 8.59 8.45 -14.41
CA LEU A 113 8.04 8.58 -15.76
C LEU A 113 6.71 9.37 -15.79
N MET A 114 5.86 9.21 -14.78
CA MET A 114 4.60 9.95 -14.67
C MET A 114 4.82 11.45 -14.44
N ASN A 115 5.84 11.82 -13.68
CA ASN A 115 6.19 13.22 -13.42
C ASN A 115 7.01 13.83 -14.58
N GLY A 116 7.94 13.08 -15.17
CA GLY A 116 8.80 13.54 -16.27
C GLY A 116 8.03 13.95 -17.53
N LYS A 117 6.86 13.33 -17.80
CA LYS A 117 6.00 13.71 -18.93
C LYS A 117 5.37 15.11 -18.82
N LYS A 118 5.38 15.75 -17.64
CA LYS A 118 4.80 17.09 -17.45
C LYS A 118 5.81 18.23 -17.60
N GLY A 119 7.12 17.96 -17.52
CA GLY A 119 8.18 18.96 -17.71
C GLY A 119 8.58 19.22 -19.16
N GLY A 120 7.92 18.58 -20.12
CA GLY A 120 8.17 18.70 -21.56
C GLY A 120 7.09 19.48 -22.29
N LYS A 121 6.73 20.68 -21.81
CA LYS A 121 6.09 21.76 -22.58
C LYS A 121 6.43 23.10 -21.96
#